data_AF-X1BNH5-F1
#
_entry.id   AF-X1BNH5-F1
#
_cell.length_a   1.000
_cell.length_b   1.000
_cell.length_c   1.000
_cell.angle_alpha   90.00
_cell.angle_beta   90.00
_cell.angle_gamma   90.00
#
_symmetry.space_group_name_H-M   'P 1'
#
loop_
_entity.id
_entity.type
_entity.pdbx_description
1 polymer ?
#
loop_
_entity_poly.entity_id
_entity_poly.type
_entity_poly.pdbx_seq_one_letter_code
_entity_poly.pdbx_strand_id
1 'polypeptide(L)'
;LAKNEAQYLSEKLLINCRESLLTNIINLRKTARKDFVWENTFIDKLNNDLKTKVMHAQNFSEIMQGAALVYNYLLAEKKESEELINKYKEKLSEWQIAMSSRAEIFLNWNLERFWNLVYSELTVNVPSRTRRFIGQWIEIVLKNIDDIFVNKNEMEKFIYARELEVKGRRSRLRNPDYLAKWSGAAGTGQLDYRWQVVDKIINDIIRGLNK
;
A
#
# COMPACT_ATOMS: atom_id res chain seq x y z
N LEU A 1 23.35 17.74 -5.31
CA LEU A 1 24.40 17.03 -6.07
C LEU A 1 25.06 17.96 -7.09
N ALA A 2 26.38 17.92 -7.15
CA ALA A 2 27.17 18.41 -8.28
C ALA A 2 27.08 17.43 -9.46
N LYS A 3 27.50 17.86 -10.65
CA LYS A 3 27.36 17.06 -11.89
C LYS A 3 28.13 15.74 -11.84
N ASN A 4 29.37 15.78 -11.38
CA ASN A 4 30.24 14.61 -11.21
C ASN A 4 29.67 13.60 -10.20
N GLU A 5 29.13 14.06 -9.07
CA GLU A 5 28.50 13.19 -8.07
C GLU A 5 27.25 12.51 -8.63
N ALA A 6 26.41 13.27 -9.35
CA ALA A 6 25.19 12.72 -9.96
C ALA A 6 25.52 11.70 -11.05
N GLN A 7 26.55 11.95 -11.84
CA GLN A 7 27.02 11.01 -12.85
C GLN A 7 27.57 9.73 -12.21
N TYR A 8 28.41 9.86 -11.19
CA TYR A 8 28.92 8.71 -10.43
C TYR A 8 27.80 7.85 -9.82
N LEU A 9 26.81 8.48 -9.17
CA LEU A 9 25.67 7.76 -8.59
C LEU A 9 24.82 7.07 -9.67
N SER A 10 24.56 7.75 -10.78
CA SER A 10 23.83 7.18 -11.91
C SER A 10 24.54 5.94 -12.47
N GLU A 11 25.87 6.01 -12.66
CA GLU A 11 26.68 4.89 -13.13
C GLU A 11 26.66 3.71 -12.13
N LYS A 12 26.79 3.98 -10.82
CA LYS A 12 26.72 2.93 -9.79
C LYS A 12 25.34 2.27 -9.73
N LEU A 13 24.26 3.02 -9.91
CA LEU A 13 22.90 2.45 -9.95
C LEU A 13 22.69 1.60 -11.22
N LEU A 14 23.23 2.03 -12.37
CA LEU A 14 23.17 1.25 -13.61
C LEU A 14 23.93 -0.08 -13.52
N ILE A 15 25.05 -0.12 -12.80
CA ILE A 15 25.85 -1.34 -12.61
C ILE A 15 25.16 -2.30 -11.64
N ASN A 16 24.70 -1.80 -10.49
CA ASN A 16 24.24 -2.67 -9.40
C ASN A 16 22.73 -2.99 -9.46
N CYS A 17 21.94 -2.16 -10.14
CA CYS A 17 20.47 -2.22 -10.12
C CYS A 17 19.88 -1.95 -11.52
N ARG A 18 20.51 -2.50 -12.57
CA ARG A 18 20.24 -2.16 -13.98
C ARG A 18 18.76 -2.20 -14.37
N GLU A 19 18.05 -3.23 -13.92
CA GLU A 19 16.65 -3.49 -14.30
C GLU A 19 15.64 -2.91 -13.30
N SER A 20 16.11 -2.23 -12.26
CA SER A 20 15.24 -1.65 -11.25
C SER A 20 14.40 -0.49 -11.79
N LEU A 21 13.26 -0.27 -11.15
CA LEU A 21 12.39 0.87 -11.43
C LEU A 21 13.15 2.21 -11.32
N LEU A 22 13.97 2.36 -10.29
CA LEU A 22 14.79 3.55 -10.04
C LEU A 22 15.68 3.89 -11.23
N THR A 23 16.45 2.91 -11.72
CA THR A 23 17.39 3.08 -12.84
C THR A 23 16.66 3.44 -14.13
N ASN A 24 15.51 2.81 -14.38
CA ASN A 24 14.68 3.13 -15.55
C ASN A 24 14.17 4.58 -15.52
N ILE A 25 13.73 5.07 -14.36
CA ILE A 25 13.25 6.46 -14.23
C ILE A 25 14.39 7.48 -14.44
N ILE A 26 15.56 7.22 -13.85
CA ILE A 26 16.75 8.07 -14.02
C ILE A 26 17.12 8.17 -15.52
N ASN A 27 17.12 7.04 -16.24
CA ASN A 27 17.39 7.01 -17.67
C ASN A 27 16.36 7.81 -18.50
N LEU A 28 15.09 7.77 -18.12
CA LEU A 28 14.04 8.55 -18.78
C LEU A 28 14.14 10.06 -18.50
N ARG A 29 14.96 10.48 -17.52
CA ARG A 29 15.09 11.87 -17.04
C ARG A 29 13.75 12.53 -16.74
N LYS A 30 12.79 11.75 -16.23
CA LYS A 30 11.47 12.25 -15.83
C LYS A 30 11.44 12.50 -14.33
N THR A 31 10.97 13.69 -13.95
CA THR A 31 10.70 13.99 -12.55
C THR A 31 9.46 13.24 -12.11
N ALA A 32 9.57 12.51 -11.01
CA ALA A 32 8.43 12.09 -10.23
C ALA A 32 8.00 13.28 -9.35
N ARG A 33 6.70 13.51 -9.21
CA ARG A 33 6.13 14.58 -8.34
C ARG A 33 4.78 14.18 -7.75
N LYS A 34 4.53 12.88 -7.73
CA LYS A 34 3.25 12.28 -7.37
C LYS A 34 3.43 11.48 -6.10
N ASP A 35 2.35 11.35 -5.34
CA ASP A 35 2.37 10.72 -4.03
C ASP A 35 2.67 9.22 -4.14
N PHE A 36 2.27 8.63 -5.26
CA PHE A 36 2.55 7.25 -5.59
C PHE A 36 3.22 7.07 -6.95
N VAL A 37 3.95 5.97 -7.10
CA VAL A 37 4.70 5.68 -8.32
C VAL A 37 3.79 5.47 -9.53
N TRP A 38 2.63 4.82 -9.36
CA TRP A 38 1.66 4.52 -10.42
C TRP A 38 0.93 5.75 -10.98
N GLU A 39 1.01 6.90 -10.32
CA GLU A 39 0.37 8.15 -10.78
C GLU A 39 1.22 8.91 -11.81
N ASN A 40 2.42 8.43 -12.11
CA ASN A 40 3.36 9.13 -12.98
C ASN A 40 3.26 8.66 -14.43
N THR A 41 3.35 9.59 -15.38
CA THR A 41 3.24 9.30 -16.82
C THR A 41 4.42 8.50 -17.39
N PHE A 42 5.52 8.34 -16.65
CA PHE A 42 6.63 7.50 -17.10
C PHE A 42 6.32 6.00 -17.00
N ILE A 43 5.27 5.60 -16.27
CA ILE A 43 4.87 4.19 -16.13
C ILE A 43 4.62 3.56 -17.50
N ASP A 44 4.04 4.31 -18.43
CA ASP A 44 3.76 3.87 -19.80
C ASP A 44 5.02 3.53 -20.62
N LYS A 45 6.18 4.05 -20.19
CA LYS A 45 7.48 3.84 -20.85
C LYS A 45 8.28 2.70 -20.23
N LEU A 46 7.82 2.13 -19.12
CA LEU A 46 8.47 1.00 -18.48
C LEU A 46 8.27 -0.29 -19.29
N ASN A 47 9.16 -1.25 -19.10
CA ASN A 47 8.98 -2.60 -19.62
C ASN A 47 7.76 -3.30 -18.97
N ASN A 48 7.30 -4.38 -19.60
CA ASN A 48 6.08 -5.08 -19.14
C ASN A 48 6.21 -5.69 -17.74
N ASP A 49 7.42 -6.10 -17.34
CA ASP A 49 7.68 -6.65 -16.01
C ASP A 49 7.46 -5.58 -14.92
N LEU A 50 8.09 -4.41 -15.07
CA LEU A 50 7.96 -3.29 -14.14
C LEU A 50 6.53 -2.75 -14.11
N LYS A 51 5.85 -2.66 -15.27
CA LYS A 51 4.42 -2.30 -15.32
C LYS A 51 3.57 -3.26 -14.51
N THR A 52 3.81 -4.56 -14.66
CA THR A 52 3.11 -5.62 -13.92
C THR A 52 3.37 -5.48 -12.41
N LYS A 53 4.63 -5.27 -12.00
CA LYS A 53 5.01 -5.03 -10.61
C LYS A 53 4.30 -3.81 -10.02
N VAL A 54 4.29 -2.68 -10.73
CA VAL A 54 3.64 -1.45 -10.28
C VAL A 54 2.13 -1.63 -10.16
N MET A 55 1.47 -2.28 -11.13
CA MET A 55 0.04 -2.61 -11.08
C MET A 55 -0.30 -3.47 -9.85
N HIS A 56 0.46 -4.54 -9.60
CA HIS A 56 0.27 -5.38 -8.42
C HIS A 56 0.48 -4.62 -7.11
N ALA A 57 1.52 -3.77 -7.06
CA ALA A 57 1.82 -2.94 -5.90
C ALA A 57 0.70 -1.94 -5.60
N GLN A 58 0.14 -1.32 -6.65
CA GLN A 58 -0.99 -0.41 -6.57
C GLN A 58 -2.24 -1.11 -6.04
N ASN A 59 -2.67 -2.20 -6.69
CA ASN A 59 -3.86 -2.94 -6.30
C ASN A 59 -3.77 -3.42 -4.83
N PHE A 60 -2.62 -3.96 -4.44
CA PHE A 60 -2.40 -4.40 -3.06
C PHE A 60 -2.43 -3.23 -2.07
N SER A 61 -1.79 -2.11 -2.41
CA SER A 61 -1.72 -0.93 -1.54
C SER A 61 -3.12 -0.36 -1.26
N GLU A 62 -3.92 -0.22 -2.31
CA GLU A 62 -5.27 0.34 -2.25
C GLU A 62 -6.24 -0.58 -1.49
N ILE A 63 -6.28 -1.87 -1.82
CA ILE A 63 -7.22 -2.79 -1.18
C ILE A 63 -6.88 -3.00 0.30
N MET A 64 -5.59 -3.04 0.66
CA MET A 64 -5.15 -3.24 2.04
C MET A 64 -5.30 -2.00 2.92
N GLN A 65 -5.37 -0.80 2.34
CA GLN A 65 -5.67 0.42 3.09
C GLN A 65 -7.01 0.28 3.84
N GLY A 66 -8.02 -0.34 3.21
CA GLY A 66 -9.31 -0.58 3.83
C GLY A 66 -9.22 -1.38 5.13
N ALA A 67 -8.38 -2.41 5.18
CA ALA A 67 -8.19 -3.21 6.40
C ALA A 67 -7.65 -2.35 7.57
N ALA A 68 -6.73 -1.43 7.28
CA ALA A 68 -6.22 -0.50 8.26
C ALA A 68 -7.28 0.53 8.68
N LEU A 69 -8.10 1.03 7.75
CA LEU A 69 -9.19 1.95 8.05
C LEU A 69 -10.24 1.31 8.97
N VAL A 70 -10.69 0.09 8.64
CA VAL A 70 -11.62 -0.68 9.49
C VAL A 70 -11.01 -0.93 10.87
N TYR A 71 -9.73 -1.30 10.95
CA TYR A 71 -9.07 -1.48 12.24
C TYR A 71 -9.12 -0.22 13.11
N ASN A 72 -8.83 0.95 12.54
CA ASN A 72 -8.84 2.18 13.32
C ASN A 72 -10.26 2.68 13.61
N TYR A 73 -11.23 2.40 12.74
CA TYR A 73 -12.65 2.60 13.02
C TYR A 73 -13.06 1.83 14.29
N LEU A 74 -12.71 0.54 14.37
CA LEU A 74 -13.00 -0.29 15.54
C LEU A 74 -12.33 0.23 16.82
N LEU A 75 -11.10 0.75 16.72
CA LEU A 75 -10.43 1.37 17.87
C LEU A 75 -11.12 2.67 18.30
N ALA A 76 -11.60 3.47 17.35
CA ALA A 76 -12.34 4.70 17.63
C ALA A 76 -13.66 4.41 18.33
N GLU A 77 -14.41 3.40 17.86
CA GLU A 77 -15.63 2.91 18.52
C GLU A 77 -15.33 2.41 19.93
N LYS A 78 -14.28 1.61 20.10
CA LYS A 78 -13.93 1.07 21.41
C LYS A 78 -13.48 2.16 22.40
N LYS A 79 -12.95 3.27 21.91
CA LYS A 79 -12.56 4.44 22.70
C LYS A 79 -13.72 5.42 22.91
N GLU A 80 -14.88 5.17 22.30
CA GLU A 80 -16.06 6.03 22.37
C GLU A 80 -15.76 7.48 21.93
N SER A 81 -14.85 7.65 20.97
CA SER A 81 -14.44 8.97 20.47
C SER A 81 -15.22 9.31 19.20
N GLU A 82 -16.31 10.07 19.34
CA GLU A 82 -17.17 10.49 18.22
C GLU A 82 -16.39 11.17 17.08
N GLU A 83 -15.42 12.03 17.42
CA GLU A 83 -14.54 12.70 16.45
C GLU A 83 -13.79 11.68 15.58
N LEU A 84 -13.14 10.69 16.21
CA LEU A 84 -12.39 9.66 15.50
C LEU A 84 -13.32 8.72 14.72
N ILE A 85 -14.49 8.40 15.26
CA ILE A 85 -15.50 7.57 14.60
C ILE A 85 -15.94 8.24 13.29
N ASN A 86 -16.29 9.53 13.33
CA ASN A 86 -16.72 10.28 12.15
C ASN A 86 -15.59 10.39 11.12
N LYS A 87 -14.37 10.72 11.57
CA LYS A 87 -13.18 10.74 10.71
C LYS A 87 -12.94 9.42 9.98
N TYR A 88 -13.10 8.28 10.65
CA TYR A 88 -12.89 6.98 10.00
C TYR A 88 -14.06 6.54 9.13
N LYS A 89 -15.29 6.97 9.42
CA LYS A 89 -16.42 6.79 8.50
C LYS A 89 -16.18 7.52 7.18
N GLU A 90 -15.77 8.79 7.25
CA GLU A 90 -15.44 9.59 6.05
C GLU A 90 -14.36 8.92 5.21
N LYS A 91 -13.24 8.51 5.84
CA LYS A 91 -12.17 7.81 5.14
C LYS A 91 -12.58 6.47 4.54
N LEU A 92 -13.46 5.72 5.21
CA LEU A 92 -13.99 4.47 4.67
C LEU A 92 -14.90 4.74 3.47
N SER A 93 -15.71 5.81 3.49
CA SER A 93 -16.52 6.22 2.35
C SER A 93 -15.67 6.68 1.16
N GLU A 94 -14.60 7.45 1.39
CA GLU A 94 -13.63 7.82 0.35
C GLU A 94 -12.95 6.58 -0.25
N TRP A 95 -12.51 5.66 0.61
CA TRP A 95 -11.90 4.40 0.18
C TRP A 95 -12.88 3.54 -0.62
N GLN A 96 -14.15 3.48 -0.22
CA GLN A 96 -15.18 2.76 -0.95
C GLN A 96 -15.35 3.29 -2.37
N ILE A 97 -15.47 4.61 -2.52
CA ILE A 97 -15.59 5.27 -3.83
C ILE A 97 -14.38 4.92 -4.70
N ALA A 98 -13.16 4.94 -4.13
CA ALA A 98 -11.96 4.55 -4.84
C ALA A 98 -12.00 3.07 -5.30
N MET A 99 -12.46 2.15 -4.44
CA MET A 99 -12.60 0.73 -4.79
C MET A 99 -13.62 0.52 -5.91
N SER A 100 -14.81 1.12 -5.79
CA SER A 100 -15.87 1.01 -6.80
C SER A 100 -15.44 1.60 -8.14
N SER A 101 -14.71 2.73 -8.16
CA SER A 101 -14.20 3.35 -9.39
C SER A 101 -13.24 2.46 -10.19
N ARG A 102 -12.69 1.44 -9.54
CA ARG A 102 -11.72 0.49 -10.10
C ARG A 102 -12.18 -0.96 -10.00
N ALA A 103 -13.49 -1.18 -9.83
CA ALA A 103 -14.05 -2.50 -9.60
C ALA A 103 -13.61 -3.50 -10.68
N GLU A 104 -13.63 -3.11 -11.96
CA GLU A 104 -13.21 -3.97 -13.06
C GLU A 104 -11.74 -4.43 -12.94
N ILE A 105 -10.83 -3.55 -12.50
CA ILE A 105 -9.42 -3.88 -12.30
C ILE A 105 -9.28 -4.92 -11.19
N PHE A 106 -10.02 -4.73 -10.10
CA PHE A 106 -9.96 -5.61 -8.94
C PHE A 106 -10.61 -6.98 -9.19
N LEU A 107 -11.74 -7.02 -9.89
CA LEU A 107 -12.44 -8.26 -10.27
C LEU A 107 -11.62 -9.12 -11.23
N ASN A 108 -10.84 -8.48 -12.12
CA ASN A 108 -9.95 -9.17 -13.05
C ASN A 108 -8.52 -9.35 -12.50
N TRP A 109 -8.30 -9.05 -11.21
CA TRP A 109 -6.96 -9.09 -10.63
C TRP A 109 -6.48 -10.53 -10.42
N ASN A 110 -5.43 -10.92 -11.16
CA ASN A 110 -4.84 -12.24 -11.02
C ASN A 110 -3.99 -12.35 -9.72
N LEU A 111 -4.61 -12.85 -8.65
CA LEU A 111 -3.97 -13.05 -7.35
C LEU A 111 -2.89 -14.14 -7.37
N GLU A 112 -3.00 -15.14 -8.22
CA GLU A 112 -1.97 -16.17 -8.35
C GLU A 112 -0.68 -15.56 -8.89
N ARG A 113 -0.78 -14.76 -9.95
CA ARG A 113 0.34 -14.02 -10.52
C ARG A 113 0.94 -13.03 -9.52
N PHE A 114 0.10 -12.36 -8.72
CA PHE A 114 0.56 -11.52 -7.62
C PHE A 114 1.45 -12.31 -6.65
N TRP A 115 0.97 -13.45 -6.16
CA TRP A 115 1.71 -14.26 -5.21
C TRP A 115 2.99 -14.84 -5.80
N ASN A 116 2.96 -15.30 -7.05
CA ASN A 116 4.15 -15.81 -7.74
C ASN A 116 5.24 -14.74 -7.82
N LEU A 117 4.88 -13.50 -8.13
CA LEU A 117 5.78 -12.35 -8.15
C LEU A 117 6.33 -12.03 -6.75
N VAL A 118 5.48 -12.06 -5.73
CA VAL A 118 5.93 -11.84 -4.34
C VAL A 118 6.94 -12.91 -3.92
N TYR A 119 6.70 -14.17 -4.24
CA TYR A 119 7.61 -15.27 -3.88
C TYR A 119 8.89 -15.30 -4.72
N SER A 120 8.88 -14.81 -5.95
CA SER A 120 10.10 -14.72 -6.76
C SER A 120 11.05 -13.60 -6.30
N GLU A 121 10.49 -12.53 -5.70
CA GLU A 121 11.26 -11.32 -5.33
C GLU A 121 11.65 -11.30 -3.85
N LEU A 122 10.92 -12.01 -2.97
CA LEU A 122 11.21 -12.01 -1.54
C LEU A 122 12.29 -13.04 -1.16
N THR A 123 13.27 -12.58 -0.39
CA THR A 123 14.26 -13.45 0.28
C THR A 123 13.69 -14.15 1.51
N VAL A 124 12.50 -13.75 1.99
CA VAL A 124 11.84 -14.29 3.18
C VAL A 124 10.44 -14.77 2.84
N ASN A 125 10.08 -15.94 3.35
CA ASN A 125 8.77 -16.53 3.11
C ASN A 125 7.65 -15.77 3.83
N VAL A 126 6.55 -15.51 3.12
CA VAL A 126 5.33 -14.93 3.71
C VAL A 126 4.60 -16.01 4.50
N PRO A 127 4.32 -15.80 5.80
CA PRO A 127 3.60 -16.79 6.60
C PRO A 127 2.23 -17.14 6.00
N SER A 128 1.87 -18.42 6.00
CA SER A 128 0.60 -18.93 5.43
C SER A 128 -0.63 -18.22 5.99
N ARG A 129 -0.61 -17.90 7.30
CA ARG A 129 -1.68 -17.14 7.96
C ARG A 129 -1.85 -15.73 7.38
N THR A 130 -0.76 -15.07 7.01
CA THR A 130 -0.81 -13.74 6.37
C THR A 130 -1.35 -13.83 4.96
N ARG A 131 -0.92 -14.83 4.18
CA ARG A 131 -1.48 -15.07 2.83
C ARG A 131 -2.98 -15.36 2.89
N ARG A 132 -3.42 -16.19 3.84
CA ARG A 132 -4.85 -16.48 4.06
C ARG A 132 -5.64 -15.23 4.44
N PHE A 133 -5.11 -14.43 5.37
CA PHE A 133 -5.73 -13.18 5.78
C PHE A 133 -5.91 -12.22 4.59
N ILE A 134 -4.86 -12.06 3.77
CA ILE A 134 -4.92 -11.19 2.58
C ILE A 134 -5.95 -11.71 1.58
N GLY A 135 -5.96 -13.02 1.28
CA GLY A 135 -6.93 -13.61 0.36
C GLY A 135 -8.38 -13.41 0.82
N GLN A 136 -8.67 -13.73 2.08
CA GLN A 136 -10.01 -13.58 2.64
C GLN A 136 -10.45 -12.11 2.72
N TRP A 137 -9.53 -11.19 3.05
CA TRP A 137 -9.82 -9.76 3.02
C TRP A 137 -10.25 -9.32 1.62
N ILE A 138 -9.48 -9.70 0.60
CA ILE A 138 -9.77 -9.36 -0.79
C ILE A 138 -11.14 -9.93 -1.19
N GLU A 139 -11.42 -11.21 -0.89
CA GLU A 139 -12.73 -11.82 -1.16
C GLU A 139 -13.90 -11.03 -0.54
N ILE A 140 -13.78 -10.62 0.73
CA ILE A 140 -14.80 -9.83 1.43
C ILE A 140 -15.02 -8.49 0.72
N VAL A 141 -13.95 -7.81 0.30
CA VAL A 141 -14.04 -6.53 -0.40
C VAL A 141 -14.65 -6.69 -1.79
N LEU A 142 -14.18 -7.66 -2.59
CA LEU A 142 -14.66 -7.87 -3.96
C LEU A 142 -16.14 -8.27 -4.00
N LYS A 143 -16.60 -9.09 -3.04
CA LYS A 143 -18.00 -9.49 -2.92
C LYS A 143 -18.94 -8.29 -2.70
N ASN A 144 -18.43 -7.21 -2.11
CA ASN A 144 -19.19 -6.03 -1.72
C ASN A 144 -18.62 -4.75 -2.35
N ILE A 145 -17.99 -4.84 -3.52
CA ILE A 145 -17.21 -3.75 -4.09
C ILE A 145 -18.05 -2.51 -4.44
N ASP A 146 -19.35 -2.68 -4.66
CA ASP A 146 -20.30 -1.59 -4.93
C ASP A 146 -20.77 -0.91 -3.65
N ASP A 147 -20.90 -1.66 -2.54
CA ASP A 147 -21.22 -1.13 -1.22
C ASP A 147 -20.67 -2.02 -0.10
N ILE A 148 -19.45 -1.69 0.37
CA ILE A 148 -18.81 -2.41 1.48
C ILE A 148 -19.63 -2.33 2.79
N PHE A 149 -20.48 -1.31 2.96
CA PHE A 149 -21.18 -1.11 4.22
C PHE A 149 -22.32 -2.12 4.42
N VAL A 150 -22.81 -2.76 3.36
CA VAL A 150 -23.83 -3.84 3.42
C VAL A 150 -23.41 -4.94 4.39
N ASN A 151 -22.12 -5.30 4.40
CA ASN A 151 -21.56 -6.34 5.24
C ASN A 151 -20.53 -5.79 6.24
N LYS A 152 -20.75 -4.56 6.74
CA LYS A 152 -19.90 -3.92 7.75
C LYS A 152 -19.53 -4.86 8.91
N ASN A 153 -20.51 -5.57 9.45
CA ASN A 153 -20.31 -6.53 10.55
C ASN A 153 -19.34 -7.67 10.20
N GLU A 154 -19.31 -8.13 8.94
CA GLU A 154 -18.40 -9.19 8.47
C GLU A 154 -16.96 -8.68 8.46
N MET A 155 -16.72 -7.51 7.86
CA MET A 155 -15.40 -6.86 7.82
C MET A 155 -14.86 -6.59 9.22
N GLU A 156 -15.70 -6.06 10.11
CA GLU A 156 -15.32 -5.73 11.47
C GLU A 156 -14.90 -6.96 12.28
N LYS A 157 -15.72 -8.03 12.24
CA LYS A 157 -15.39 -9.30 12.89
C LYS A 157 -14.09 -9.89 12.33
N PHE A 158 -13.89 -9.80 11.02
CA PHE A 158 -12.70 -10.32 10.36
C PHE A 158 -11.43 -9.58 10.81
N ILE A 159 -11.45 -8.25 10.84
CA ILE A 159 -10.32 -7.42 11.29
C ILE A 159 -10.08 -7.58 12.81
N TYR A 160 -11.14 -7.66 13.60
CA TYR A 160 -11.06 -7.94 15.04
C TYR A 160 -10.36 -9.29 15.31
N ALA A 161 -10.78 -10.35 14.61
CA ALA A 161 -10.17 -11.67 14.72
C ALA A 161 -8.69 -11.66 14.34
N ARG A 162 -8.32 -10.92 13.28
CA ARG A 162 -6.92 -10.76 12.87
C ARG A 162 -6.07 -10.07 13.93
N GLU A 163 -6.57 -9.00 14.56
CA GLU A 163 -5.81 -8.33 15.62
C GLU A 163 -5.57 -9.27 16.81
N LEU A 164 -6.59 -10.02 17.22
CA LEU A 164 -6.47 -11.02 18.28
C LEU A 164 -5.47 -12.12 17.92
N GLU A 165 -5.49 -12.63 16.68
CA GLU A 165 -4.54 -13.65 16.22
C GLU A 165 -3.09 -13.15 16.30
N VAL A 166 -2.84 -11.90 15.92
CA VAL A 166 -1.48 -11.33 15.84
C VAL A 166 -0.97 -10.81 17.18
N LYS A 167 -1.84 -10.21 18.00
CA LYS A 167 -1.46 -9.48 19.22
C LYS A 167 -1.88 -10.18 20.51
N GLY A 168 -2.84 -11.10 20.46
CA GLY A 168 -3.34 -11.83 21.62
C GLY A 168 -3.74 -10.90 22.76
N ARG A 169 -3.12 -11.09 23.94
CA ARG A 169 -3.36 -10.27 25.15
C ARG A 169 -3.02 -8.78 24.98
N ARG A 170 -2.23 -8.42 23.96
CA ARG A 170 -1.82 -7.05 23.64
C ARG A 170 -2.69 -6.38 22.56
N SER A 171 -3.76 -7.04 22.12
CA SER A 171 -4.74 -6.43 21.20
C SER A 171 -5.35 -5.19 21.83
N ARG A 172 -5.36 -4.09 21.09
CA ARG A 172 -5.96 -2.83 21.54
C ARG A 172 -7.49 -2.93 21.59
N LEU A 173 -8.08 -3.79 20.75
CA LEU A 173 -9.52 -4.04 20.77
C LEU A 173 -9.97 -4.85 22.01
N ARG A 174 -9.05 -5.48 22.74
CA ARG A 174 -9.34 -6.22 23.97
C ARG A 174 -8.77 -5.59 25.24
N ASN A 175 -7.65 -4.89 25.15
CA ASN A 175 -6.91 -4.39 26.31
C ASN A 175 -7.00 -2.86 26.44
N PRO A 176 -7.72 -2.34 27.45
CA PRO A 176 -7.88 -0.90 27.66
C PRO A 176 -6.56 -0.13 27.80
N ASP A 177 -5.54 -0.70 28.43
CA ASP A 177 -4.24 -0.03 28.62
C ASP A 177 -3.50 0.16 27.29
N TYR A 178 -3.63 -0.80 26.38
CA TYR A 178 -3.05 -0.69 25.04
C TYR A 178 -3.87 0.23 24.15
N LEU A 179 -5.19 0.30 24.35
CA LEU A 179 -6.06 1.26 23.69
C LEU A 179 -5.75 2.70 24.13
N ALA A 180 -5.51 2.93 25.43
CA ALA A 180 -5.17 4.25 25.96
C ALA A 180 -3.89 4.82 25.33
N LYS A 181 -2.93 3.96 24.95
CA LYS A 181 -1.68 4.33 24.27
C LYS A 181 -1.84 4.62 22.78
N TRP A 182 -3.01 4.39 22.20
CA TRP A 182 -3.26 4.66 20.79
C TRP A 182 -3.59 6.14 20.56
N SER A 183 -2.80 6.77 19.70
CA SER A 183 -2.84 8.21 19.39
C SER A 183 -3.86 8.58 18.30
N GLY A 184 -4.80 7.70 17.99
CA GLY A 184 -5.84 7.96 16.99
C GLY A 184 -5.47 7.62 15.54
N ALA A 185 -4.32 6.98 15.30
CA ALA A 185 -3.98 6.37 14.00
C ALA A 185 -2.95 5.22 14.17
N ALA A 186 -3.14 4.14 13.43
CA ALA A 186 -2.24 2.99 13.40
C ALA A 186 -2.25 2.34 12.01
N GLY A 187 -1.13 2.45 11.28
CA GLY A 187 -0.98 1.81 9.98
C GLY A 187 -1.95 2.31 8.89
N THR A 188 -2.51 3.51 9.06
CA THR A 188 -3.52 4.08 8.12
C THR A 188 -2.92 4.60 6.82
N GLY A 189 -1.60 4.75 6.74
CA GLY A 189 -0.92 5.20 5.53
C GLY A 189 -1.05 4.12 4.46
N GLN A 190 -1.59 4.51 3.30
CA GLN A 190 -1.52 3.69 2.10
C GLN A 190 -0.05 3.37 1.78
N LEU A 191 0.23 2.16 1.32
CA LEU A 191 1.59 1.71 1.07
C LEU A 191 2.15 2.43 -0.16
N ASP A 192 3.06 3.38 0.05
CA ASP A 192 3.78 4.07 -1.02
C ASP A 192 5.07 3.33 -1.42
N TYR A 193 5.42 2.24 -0.73
CA TYR A 193 6.69 1.51 -0.90
C TYR A 193 7.93 2.42 -0.79
N ARG A 194 7.85 3.43 0.09
CA ARG A 194 8.88 4.46 0.30
C ARG A 194 9.13 5.32 -0.94
N TRP A 195 8.14 5.44 -1.81
CA TRP A 195 8.22 6.22 -3.03
C TRP A 195 8.65 7.66 -2.78
N GLN A 196 8.20 8.30 -1.70
CA GLN A 196 8.63 9.67 -1.37
C GLN A 196 10.15 9.82 -1.21
N VAL A 197 10.80 8.80 -0.64
CA VAL A 197 12.26 8.78 -0.51
C VAL A 197 12.91 8.57 -1.87
N VAL A 198 12.37 7.65 -2.67
CA VAL A 198 12.86 7.34 -4.02
C VAL A 198 12.73 8.54 -4.95
N ASP A 199 11.60 9.24 -4.91
CA ASP A 199 11.33 10.45 -5.68
C ASP A 199 12.36 11.54 -5.38
N LYS A 200 12.65 11.79 -4.09
CA LYS A 200 13.68 12.75 -3.69
C LYS A 200 15.05 12.38 -4.27
N ILE A 201 15.45 11.10 -4.17
CA ILE A 201 16.73 10.61 -4.72
C ILE A 201 16.78 10.81 -6.23
N ILE A 202 15.72 10.44 -6.96
CA ILE A 202 15.63 10.61 -8.41
C ILE A 202 15.77 12.08 -8.80
N ASN A 203 15.01 12.95 -8.14
CA ASN A 203 15.02 14.39 -8.44
C ASN A 203 16.36 15.05 -8.09
N ASP A 204 17.07 14.59 -7.06
CA ASP A 204 18.44 15.05 -6.75
C ASP A 204 19.44 14.66 -7.85
N ILE A 205 19.38 13.40 -8.32
CA ILE A 205 20.27 12.89 -9.39
C ILE A 205 19.98 13.61 -10.71
N ILE A 206 18.71 13.67 -11.14
CA ILE A 206 18.33 14.33 -12.40
C ILE A 206 18.72 15.81 -12.40
N ARG A 207 18.50 16.53 -11.29
CA ARG A 207 18.94 17.93 -11.17
C ARG A 207 20.46 18.05 -11.27
N GLY A 208 21.22 17.14 -10.66
CA GLY A 208 22.68 17.14 -10.79
C GLY A 208 23.17 16.85 -12.21
N LEU A 209 22.53 15.93 -12.93
CA LEU A 209 22.86 15.59 -14.33
C LEU A 209 22.53 16.71 -15.33
N ASN A 210 21.57 17.57 -15.01
CA ASN A 210 21.15 18.70 -15.84
C ASN A 210 21.89 20.01 -15.52
N LYS A 211 22.80 20.02 -14.53
CA LYS A 211 23.77 21.10 -14.33
C LYS A 211 24.93 20.96 -15.33
#